data_AF-A0A330LX56-F1
#
_entry.id   AF-A0A330LX56-F1
#
_cell.length_a   1.000
_cell.length_b   1.000
_cell.length_c   1.000
_cell.angle_alpha   90.00
_cell.angle_beta   90.00
_cell.angle_gamma   90.00
#
_symmetry.space_group_name_H-M   'P 1'
#
loop_
_entity.id
_entity.type
_entity.pdbx_description
1 polymer ?
#
loop_
_entity_poly.entity_id
_entity_poly.type
_entity_poly.pdbx_seq_one_letter_code
_entity_poly.pdbx_strand_id
1 'polypeptide(L)' 'MSAEQKMALYSLHRFGYRLLFVRHLPSGPLAVIAQHNQVASISQHGAVDFDTQVQLRE' A
#
# COMPACT_ATOMS: atom_id res chain seq x y z
N MET A 1 -5.38 -9.35 -3.51
CA MET A 1 -4.15 -9.18 -2.71
C MET A 1 -3.46 -10.53 -2.53
N SER A 2 -2.14 -10.58 -2.76
CA SER A 2 -1.30 -11.78 -2.55
C SER A 2 -0.97 -11.99 -1.06
N ALA A 3 -0.38 -13.14 -0.72
CA ALA A 3 0.13 -13.41 0.63
C ALA A 3 1.25 -12.44 1.02
N GLU A 4 2.20 -12.17 0.12
CA GLU A 4 3.31 -11.24 0.32
C GLU A 4 2.82 -9.82 0.62
N GLN A 5 1.85 -9.34 -0.16
CA GLN A 5 1.24 -8.02 0.04
C GLN A 5 0.51 -7.93 1.39
N LYS A 6 -0.17 -8.99 1.83
CA LYS A 6 -0.82 -9.05 3.16
C LYS A 6 0.20 -9.04 4.29
N MET A 7 1.32 -9.76 4.14
CA MET A 7 2.40 -9.79 5.12
C MET A 7 3.04 -8.40 5.28
N ALA A 8 3.34 -7.72 4.17
CA ALA A 8 3.86 -6.36 4.20
C ALA A 8 2.87 -5.38 4.86
N LEU A 9 1.57 -5.47 4.52
CA LEU A 9 0.53 -4.66 5.15
C LEU A 9 0.46 -4.90 6.66
N TYR A 10 0.52 -6.15 7.11
CA TYR A 10 0.47 -6.49 8.53
C TYR A 10 1.67 -5.94 9.31
N SER A 11 2.86 -5.95 8.70
CA SER A 11 4.05 -5.33 9.29
C SER A 11 3.87 -3.81 9.42
N LEU A 12 3.41 -3.14 8.37
CA LEU A 12 3.22 -1.69 8.35
C LEU A 12 2.07 -1.20 9.24
N HIS A 13 1.06 -2.05 9.47
CA HIS A 13 -0.02 -1.77 10.42
C HIS A 13 0.50 -1.50 11.83
N ARG A 14 1.56 -2.20 12.26
CA ARG A 14 2.19 -1.96 13.58
C ARG A 14 2.89 -0.62 13.69
N PHE A 15 3.26 -0.03 12.55
CA PHE A 15 3.86 1.31 12.47
C PHE A 15 2.80 2.41 12.27
N GLY A 16 1.50 2.06 12.28
CA GLY A 16 0.41 3.03 12.17
C GLY A 16 -0.08 3.29 10.75
N TYR A 17 0.47 2.61 9.74
CA TYR A 17 -0.09 2.64 8.40
C TYR A 17 -1.43 1.92 8.34
N ARG A 18 -2.37 2.46 7.58
CA ARG A 18 -3.68 1.87 7.33
C ARG A 18 -3.90 1.67 5.85
N LEU A 19 -4.56 0.58 5.49
CA LEU A 19 -5.02 0.36 4.11
C LEU A 19 -6.09 1.39 3.76
N LEU A 20 -5.88 2.14 2.69
CA LEU A 20 -6.90 3.02 2.11
C LEU A 20 -7.74 2.25 1.11
N PHE A 21 -7.10 1.69 0.08
CA PHE A 21 -7.76 0.90 -0.96
C PHE A 21 -6.75 0.02 -1.70
N VAL A 22 -7.26 -0.88 -2.56
CA VAL A 22 -6.44 -1.68 -3.48
C VAL A 22 -6.85 -1.35 -4.90
N ARG A 23 -5.89 -0.91 -5.72
CA ARG A 23 -6.09 -0.67 -7.15
C ARG A 23 -5.68 -1.91 -7.94
N HIS A 24 -6.53 -2.38 -8.84
CA HIS A 24 -6.18 -3.48 -9.75
C HIS A 24 -5.54 -2.90 -11.01
N LEU A 25 -4.25 -3.19 -11.23
CA LEU A 25 -3.48 -2.76 -12.40
C LEU A 25 -3.14 -3.99 -13.26
N PRO A 26 -2.79 -3.80 -14.55
CA PRO A 26 -2.25 -4.90 -15.38
C PRO A 26 -1.00 -5.56 -14.78
N SER A 27 -0.20 -4.80 -14.02
CA SER A 27 0.97 -5.26 -13.28
C SER A 27 0.65 -5.94 -11.94
N GLY A 28 -0.64 -6.11 -11.61
CA GLY A 28 -1.11 -6.70 -10.36
C GLY A 28 -1.80 -5.71 -9.42
N PRO A 29 -2.36 -6.21 -8.30
CA PRO A 29 -2.98 -5.37 -7.28
C PRO A 29 -1.94 -4.50 -6.58
N LEU A 30 -2.18 -3.19 -6.52
CA LEU A 30 -1.42 -2.21 -5.77
C LEU A 30 -2.23 -1.76 -4.55
N ALA A 31 -1.77 -2.10 -3.35
CA ALA A 31 -2.40 -1.63 -2.12
C ALA A 31 -1.86 -0.23 -1.81
N VAL A 32 -2.75 0.73 -1.61
CA VAL A 32 -2.41 2.10 -1.20
C VAL A 32 -2.69 2.22 0.28
N ILE A 33 -1.68 2.63 1.03
CA ILE A 33 -1.69 2.75 2.48
C ILE A 33 -1.31 4.17 2.89
N ALA A 34 -1.71 4.59 4.08
CA ALA A 34 -1.32 5.91 4.60
C ALA A 34 -1.08 5.89 6.11
N GLN A 35 -0.18 6.77 6.54
CA GLN A 35 0.08 7.12 7.93
C GLN A 35 0.18 8.64 8.03
N HIS A 36 -0.71 9.28 8.80
CA HIS A 36 -0.82 10.74 8.86
C HIS A 36 -0.92 11.37 7.46
N ASN A 37 0.05 12.19 7.05
CA ASN A 37 0.11 12.83 5.72
C ASN A 37 1.00 12.09 4.72
N GLN A 38 1.55 10.93 5.09
CA GLN A 38 2.38 10.12 4.20
C GLN A 38 1.54 9.02 3.55
N VAL A 39 1.58 8.97 2.22
CA VAL A 39 0.99 7.88 1.43
C VAL A 39 2.12 6.98 0.95
N ALA A 40 1.89 5.67 1.01
CA ALA A 40 2.79 4.66 0.49
C ALA A 40 1.99 3.61 -0.28
N SER A 41 2.68 2.78 -1.05
CA SER A 41 2.08 1.68 -1.78
C SER A 41 2.79 0.36 -1.50
N ILE A 42 2.06 -0.75 -1.65
CA ILE A 42 2.59 -2.10 -1.56
C ILE A 42 2.22 -2.82 -2.84
N SER A 43 3.22 -3.26 -3.60
CA SER A 43 3.02 -4.05 -4.81
C SER A 43 2.47 -5.46 -4.49
N GLN A 44 2.07 -6.19 -5.53
CA GLN A 44 1.65 -7.59 -5.40
C GLN A 44 2.75 -8.51 -4.85
N HIS A 45 4.02 -8.10 -4.89
CA HIS A 45 5.16 -8.87 -4.39
C HIS A 45 5.60 -8.44 -2.98
N GLY A 46 4.79 -7.61 -2.30
CA GLY A 46 5.10 -7.11 -0.96
C GLY A 46 6.16 -5.99 -0.93
N ALA A 47 6.72 -5.58 -2.08
CA ALA A 47 7.62 -4.44 -2.14
C ALA A 47 6.86 -3.15 -1.78
N VAL A 48 7.44 -2.36 -0.87
CA VAL A 48 6.86 -1.12 -0.33
C VAL A 48 7.54 0.07 -0.99
N ASP A 49 6.74 1.03 -1.44
CA ASP A 49 7.17 2.30 -2.00
C ASP A 49 6.61 3.44 -1.15
N PHE A 50 7.50 4.15 -0.43
CA PHE A 50 7.16 5.25 0.47
C PHE A 50 7.12 6.62 -0.22
N ASP A 51 7.58 6.71 -1.46
CA ASP A 51 7.56 7.93 -2.28
C ASP A 51 6.58 7.74 -3.45
N THR A 52 5.45 7.10 -3.15
CA THR A 52 4.50 6.72 -4.18
C THR A 52 3.79 7.97 -4.70
N GLN A 53 3.76 8.14 -6.02
CA GLN A 53 3.12 9.31 -6.66
C GLN A 53 1.59 9.17 -6.76
N VAL A 54 0.96 8.68 -5.70
CA VAL A 54 -0.50 8.56 -5.62
C VAL A 54 -1.08 9.85 -5.07
N GLN A 55 -1.84 10.56 -5.92
CA GLN A 55 -2.63 11.71 -5.50
C GLN A 55 -4.01 11.25 -5.03
N LEU A 56 -4.31 11.46 -3.75
CA LEU A 56 -5.67 11.32 -3.21
C LEU A 56 -6.49 12.54 -3.66
N ARG A 57 -7.71 12.30 -4.14
CA ARG A 57 -8.66 13.37 -4.45
C ARG A 57 -9.52 13.63 -3.20
N GLU A 58 -9.84 14.90 -2.94
CA GLU A 58 -10.82 15.28 -1.91
C GLU A 58 -12.24 14.81 -2.28
#